data_AF-A0A7C1L454-F1
#
_entry.id   AF-A0A7C1L454-F1
#
_cell.length_a   1.000
_cell.length_b   1.000
_cell.length_c   1.000
_cell.angle_alpha   90.00
_cell.angle_beta   90.00
_cell.angle_gamma   90.00
#
_symmetry.space_group_name_H-M   'P 1'
#
loop_
_entity.id
_entity.type
_entity.pdbx_description
1 polymer ?
#
loop_
_entity_poly.entity_id
_entity_poly.type
_entity_poly.pdbx_seq_one_letter_code
_entity_poly.pdbx_strand_id
1 'polypeptide(L)'
;MSTYTDFIASPNTQKQTLVEIDISEDSLFINYEPGIWFIIYYVNEKNVTYNFGNGAFGYGNFGSAGVADLTNNNARERIGSVWVDDKLYLKTTSLADLRSNNESFFYDTSTFQLIMHFDDFNPPECFNFIQIGVTKGYAIQAAYYDDIYYDARVISIPNIVKQKDPLFFGLIRFEGGSIQFQNIDGHFDNWSSQNVFGQPIRILFGRFYFNYADFETVFAGTIDDFSLSPSINTVNIQDKRWALSRKIPINHFDSATYPDIKIRNVGKPIPQGYGVIKNAPTICTNEEGSAPFNFKFLDTTNYAVKAIDQVYVEDAVVTHGDADLTNATFSLSAGVYTARNKVSIDFQGYETGGTLIDNGLDIIKDLMALFADVAFNSINYDTTEWNSAQTVVKDMCLFIEKEKSIIDIIGDICKSIPGSMVVQDDGLYTFKIRDPAKTPAGTIEVMELLEPPEVVYDSEEYLSSVLVQYNKDWKNNDFVTEIDTSQESAIFQLYKAYREKPFETLLVTEADAEAFATTILDLAGTIEPIFTIVTKTQNINLELEDVVDAELYIFSDGTYGTVRCEVIGIEKNLTNYTVTLTLRRISDVTANIDQATLIKWQA
;
A
#
# COMPACT_ATOMS: atom_id res chain seq x y z
N MET A 1 3.17 9.33 32.01
CA MET A 1 2.74 8.78 30.71
C MET A 1 2.10 9.89 29.91
N SER A 2 2.93 10.64 29.19
CA SER A 2 2.51 11.78 28.37
C SER A 2 2.60 11.50 26.87
N THR A 3 3.10 10.33 26.47
CA THR A 3 3.28 9.94 25.06
C THR A 3 2.63 8.59 24.77
N TYR A 4 2.37 8.32 23.50
CA TYR A 4 1.88 7.01 23.04
C TYR A 4 2.85 5.88 23.36
N THR A 5 4.16 6.10 23.23
CA THR A 5 5.21 5.14 23.57
C THR A 5 5.15 4.71 25.05
N ASP A 6 4.96 5.65 25.98
CA ASP A 6 4.80 5.33 27.41
C ASP A 6 3.55 4.48 27.67
N PHE A 7 2.50 4.68 26.85
CA PHE A 7 1.22 4.02 26.98
C PHE A 7 1.24 2.57 26.50
N ILE A 8 1.86 2.31 25.34
CA ILE A 8 1.98 0.95 24.82
C ILE A 8 2.81 0.09 25.78
N ALA A 9 3.88 0.65 26.36
CA ALA A 9 4.71 -0.01 27.37
C ALA A 9 3.98 -0.31 28.69
N SER A 10 2.80 0.27 28.91
CA SER A 10 2.04 0.14 30.15
C SER A 10 0.82 -0.78 29.97
N PRO A 11 0.90 -2.06 30.38
CA PRO A 11 -0.08 -3.10 30.02
C PRO A 11 -1.45 -2.94 30.69
N ASN A 12 -1.54 -2.16 31.78
CA ASN A 12 -2.77 -2.02 32.59
C ASN A 12 -3.47 -0.66 32.38
N THR A 13 -3.19 0.02 31.26
CA THR A 13 -3.84 1.28 30.92
C THR A 13 -5.23 1.05 30.35
N GLN A 14 -6.16 1.99 30.60
CA GLN A 14 -7.49 1.95 29.98
C GLN A 14 -7.36 2.21 28.49
N LYS A 15 -7.40 1.14 27.69
CA LYS A 15 -7.28 1.18 26.23
C LYS A 15 -8.55 1.77 25.60
N GLN A 16 -8.38 2.41 24.46
CA GLN A 16 -9.46 3.00 23.68
C GLN A 16 -9.15 2.81 22.19
N THR A 17 -10.19 2.47 21.43
CA THR A 17 -10.13 2.44 19.97
C THR A 17 -11.18 3.38 19.40
N LEU A 18 -10.77 4.23 18.46
CA LEU A 18 -11.61 5.16 17.73
C LEU A 18 -11.72 4.71 16.28
N VAL A 19 -12.89 4.89 15.68
CA VAL A 19 -13.13 4.69 14.26
C VAL A 19 -13.63 6.01 13.69
N GLU A 20 -12.93 6.50 12.68
CA GLU A 20 -13.23 7.75 12.00
C GLU A 20 -13.63 7.47 10.56
N ILE A 21 -14.81 7.95 10.17
CA ILE A 21 -15.32 7.84 8.81
C ILE A 21 -15.50 9.25 8.26
N ASP A 22 -14.90 9.51 7.10
CA ASP A 22 -15.12 10.76 6.39
C ASP A 22 -16.42 10.66 5.59
N ILE A 23 -17.29 11.68 5.66
CA ILE A 23 -18.55 11.74 4.90
C ILE A 23 -18.53 12.99 4.04
N SER A 24 -18.95 12.86 2.77
CA SER A 24 -19.04 13.99 1.84
C SER A 24 -20.05 15.03 2.30
N GLU A 25 -19.67 16.30 2.28
CA GLU A 25 -20.63 17.41 2.37
C GLU A 25 -20.38 18.48 1.29
N ASP A 26 -21.47 18.97 0.69
CA ASP A 26 -21.43 20.07 -0.28
C ASP A 26 -21.20 21.40 0.44
N SER A 27 -20.40 22.29 -0.15
CA SER A 27 -20.07 23.57 0.45
C SER A 27 -19.91 24.70 -0.55
N LEU A 28 -20.12 25.94 -0.08
CA LEU A 28 -19.96 27.15 -0.87
C LEU A 28 -18.59 27.78 -0.60
N PHE A 29 -17.78 27.90 -1.66
CA PHE A 29 -16.40 28.41 -1.58
C PHE A 29 -16.35 29.93 -1.64
N ILE A 30 -15.44 30.51 -0.86
CA ILE A 30 -15.14 31.95 -0.85
C ILE A 30 -13.66 32.12 -1.16
N ASN A 31 -13.31 33.04 -2.07
CA ASN A 31 -11.92 33.30 -2.37
C ASN A 31 -11.22 33.94 -1.15
N TYR A 32 -10.10 33.34 -0.74
CA TYR A 32 -9.24 33.88 0.31
C TYR A 32 -8.14 34.75 -0.34
N GLU A 33 -7.37 34.13 -1.23
CA GLU A 33 -6.26 34.71 -2.01
C GLU A 33 -6.22 34.01 -3.39
N PRO A 34 -5.43 34.49 -4.40
CA PRO A 34 -5.28 33.76 -5.65
C PRO A 34 -4.87 32.30 -5.40
N GLY A 35 -5.62 31.34 -5.97
CA GLY A 35 -5.42 29.90 -5.76
C GLY A 35 -5.84 29.35 -4.39
N ILE A 36 -6.12 30.21 -3.41
CA ILE A 36 -6.50 29.78 -2.06
C ILE A 36 -7.96 30.19 -1.78
N TRP A 37 -8.77 29.21 -1.44
CA TRP A 37 -10.20 29.39 -1.17
C TRP A 37 -10.54 28.80 0.18
N PHE A 38 -11.61 29.29 0.79
CA PHE A 38 -12.06 28.79 2.07
C PHE A 38 -13.56 28.59 2.13
N ILE A 39 -13.97 27.72 3.03
CA ILE A 39 -15.34 27.45 3.42
C ILE A 39 -15.44 27.66 4.92
N ILE A 40 -16.55 28.22 5.38
CA ILE A 40 -16.88 28.26 6.82
C ILE A 40 -17.91 27.17 7.11
N TYR A 41 -17.56 26.21 7.95
CA TYR A 41 -18.51 25.24 8.46
C TYR A 41 -19.28 25.86 9.63
N TYR A 42 -20.46 26.43 9.32
CA TYR A 42 -21.43 26.76 10.36
C TYR A 42 -22.29 25.54 10.65
N VAL A 43 -22.28 25.06 11.90
CA VAL A 43 -23.29 24.11 12.37
C VAL A 43 -24.66 24.79 12.22
N ASN A 44 -25.53 24.21 11.40
CA ASN A 44 -26.85 24.72 11.08
C ASN A 44 -27.64 25.09 12.37
N GLU A 45 -27.85 26.38 12.62
CA GLU A 45 -28.71 26.89 13.72
C GLU A 45 -30.18 26.43 13.62
N LYS A 46 -30.57 25.78 12.51
CA LYS A 46 -31.95 25.34 12.25
C LYS A 46 -32.49 24.27 13.20
N ASN A 47 -31.65 23.62 14.01
CA ASN A 47 -32.09 22.63 15.02
C ASN A 47 -31.94 23.09 16.48
N VAL A 48 -31.70 24.37 16.74
CA VAL A 48 -31.89 24.91 18.10
C VAL A 48 -33.39 24.98 18.37
N THR A 49 -33.94 23.93 18.99
CA THR A 49 -35.28 24.00 19.55
C THR A 49 -35.22 25.01 20.70
N TYR A 50 -35.80 26.19 20.51
CA TYR A 50 -36.07 27.10 21.62
C TYR A 50 -37.12 26.43 22.50
N ASN A 51 -36.66 25.62 23.46
CA ASN A 51 -37.49 25.23 24.58
C ASN A 51 -37.68 26.48 25.44
N PHE A 52 -38.72 27.26 25.12
CA PHE A 52 -39.32 28.13 26.11
C PHE A 52 -39.80 27.21 27.22
N GLY A 53 -39.02 27.12 28.30
CA GLY A 53 -39.39 26.39 29.49
C GLY A 53 -40.82 26.76 29.87
N ASN A 54 -41.61 25.75 30.20
CA ASN A 54 -43.00 25.89 30.59
C ASN A 54 -43.05 26.61 31.95
N GLY A 55 -42.95 27.93 31.93
CA GLY A 55 -42.80 28.78 33.10
C GLY A 55 -43.25 30.20 32.81
N ALA A 56 -44.49 30.49 33.18
CA ALA A 56 -45.12 31.80 33.27
C ALA A 56 -45.47 32.51 31.95
N PHE A 57 -46.67 32.20 31.45
CA PHE A 57 -47.49 33.19 30.73
C PHE A 57 -47.75 34.40 31.64
N GLY A 58 -47.04 35.50 31.39
CA GLY A 58 -47.28 36.80 31.99
C GLY A 58 -47.19 37.89 30.92
N TYR A 59 -48.35 38.36 30.46
CA TYR A 59 -48.47 39.53 29.58
C TYR A 59 -47.92 40.77 30.30
N GLY A 60 -46.86 41.38 29.76
CA GLY A 60 -46.50 42.76 30.08
C GLY A 60 -45.01 43.08 30.18
N ASN A 61 -44.59 44.00 29.32
CA ASN A 61 -43.42 44.87 29.40
C ASN A 61 -42.00 44.29 29.17
N PHE A 62 -41.35 44.96 28.22
CA PHE A 62 -39.95 44.92 27.83
C PHE A 62 -38.98 45.01 29.00
N GLY A 63 -37.89 44.24 28.90
CA GLY A 63 -36.63 44.51 29.58
C GLY A 63 -36.26 43.50 30.67
N SER A 64 -35.73 42.34 30.28
CA SER A 64 -34.68 41.69 31.08
C SER A 64 -33.75 40.94 30.17
N ALA A 65 -32.45 41.21 30.30
CA ALA A 65 -31.37 40.50 29.63
C ALA A 65 -31.46 39.00 29.96
N GLY A 66 -32.08 38.23 29.08
CA GLY A 66 -31.76 36.82 28.95
C GLY A 66 -30.39 36.77 28.30
N VAL A 67 -29.36 36.52 29.09
CA VAL A 67 -28.11 36.00 28.53
C VAL A 67 -28.53 34.73 27.81
N ALA A 68 -28.48 34.75 26.47
CA ALA A 68 -28.47 33.52 25.72
C ALA A 68 -27.29 32.75 26.27
N ASP A 69 -27.57 31.70 27.03
CA ASP A 69 -26.56 30.75 27.42
C ASP A 69 -26.19 30.02 26.13
N LEU A 70 -25.31 30.65 25.35
CA LEU A 70 -24.50 30.04 24.31
C LEU A 70 -23.54 29.08 25.02
N THR A 71 -24.06 28.10 25.76
CA THR A 71 -23.29 26.95 26.20
C THR A 71 -23.03 26.10 24.98
N ASN A 72 -22.01 26.51 24.22
CA ASN A 72 -21.04 25.70 23.49
C ASN A 72 -21.54 24.30 23.07
N ASN A 73 -22.58 24.24 22.24
CA ASN A 73 -22.96 23.01 21.54
C ASN A 73 -22.96 23.23 20.03
N ASN A 74 -22.08 24.10 19.54
CA ASN A 74 -21.61 23.99 18.18
C ASN A 74 -20.86 22.66 18.12
N ALA A 75 -21.50 21.62 17.60
CA ALA A 75 -20.85 20.34 17.36
C ALA A 75 -19.62 20.63 16.48
N ARG A 76 -18.43 20.60 17.07
CA ARG A 76 -17.21 20.86 16.32
C ARG A 76 -17.03 19.70 15.37
N GLU A 77 -16.97 19.99 14.08
CA GLU A 77 -16.67 18.99 13.07
C GLU A 77 -15.18 19.03 12.76
N ARG A 78 -14.61 17.86 12.46
CA ARG A 78 -13.24 17.74 11.98
C ARG A 78 -13.27 17.44 10.49
N ILE A 79 -12.35 18.06 9.75
CA ILE A 79 -12.10 17.71 8.35
C ILE A 79 -10.92 16.73 8.29
N GLY A 80 -11.22 15.53 7.82
CA GLY A 80 -10.26 14.42 7.71
C GLY A 80 -9.56 14.38 6.38
N SER A 81 -10.29 14.69 5.30
CA SER A 81 -9.80 14.63 3.93
C SER A 81 -10.47 15.67 3.04
N VAL A 82 -9.78 16.05 1.96
CA VAL A 82 -10.34 16.84 0.86
C VAL A 82 -9.93 16.16 -0.43
N TRP A 83 -10.90 15.79 -1.24
CA TRP A 83 -10.72 15.24 -2.58
C TRP A 83 -11.12 16.29 -3.61
N VAL A 84 -10.28 16.51 -4.60
CA VAL A 84 -10.57 17.38 -5.74
C VAL A 84 -10.37 16.56 -7.00
N ASP A 85 -11.46 16.36 -7.74
CA ASP A 85 -11.62 15.34 -8.77
C ASP A 85 -11.21 13.97 -8.22
N ASP A 86 -10.10 13.40 -8.69
CA ASP A 86 -9.59 12.09 -8.28
C ASP A 86 -8.36 12.19 -7.34
N LYS A 87 -8.01 13.41 -6.87
CA LYS A 87 -6.81 13.66 -6.05
C LYS A 87 -7.14 13.96 -4.60
N LEU A 88 -6.47 13.25 -3.68
CA LEU A 88 -6.47 13.57 -2.25
C LEU A 88 -5.48 14.70 -1.97
N TYR A 89 -5.98 15.82 -1.44
CA TYR A 89 -5.16 16.97 -1.09
C TYR A 89 -4.35 16.76 0.20
N LEU A 90 -3.16 17.35 0.27
CA LEU A 90 -2.28 17.32 1.45
C LEU A 90 -2.92 18.05 2.63
N LYS A 91 -3.07 17.38 3.77
CA LYS A 91 -3.41 18.07 5.03
C LYS A 91 -2.19 18.80 5.57
N THR A 92 -2.30 20.10 5.76
CA THR A 92 -1.27 20.96 6.36
C THR A 92 -1.67 21.39 7.77
N THR A 93 -0.69 21.81 8.58
CA THR A 93 -0.92 22.21 9.98
C THR A 93 -1.01 23.73 10.17
N SER A 94 -0.72 24.51 9.13
CA SER A 94 -0.80 25.96 9.16
C SER A 94 -1.08 26.58 7.79
N LEU A 95 -1.60 27.81 7.79
CA LEU A 95 -1.79 28.60 6.56
C LEU A 95 -0.47 28.90 5.82
N ALA A 96 0.64 29.00 6.55
CA ALA A 96 1.95 29.22 5.94
C ALA A 96 2.44 27.99 5.17
N ASP A 97 2.21 26.79 5.74
CA ASP A 97 2.51 25.53 5.08
C ASP A 97 1.59 25.31 3.88
N LEU A 98 0.29 25.62 4.01
CA LEU A 98 -0.67 25.58 2.90
C LEU A 98 -0.22 26.44 1.72
N ARG A 99 0.25 27.67 1.95
CA ARG A 99 0.77 28.54 0.88
C ARG A 99 2.00 27.98 0.18
N SER A 100 2.78 27.15 0.87
CA SER A 100 4.02 26.58 0.33
C SER A 100 3.78 25.28 -0.46
N ASN A 101 2.57 24.72 -0.38
CA ASN A 101 2.21 23.44 -1.00
C ASN A 101 0.91 23.61 -1.80
N ASN A 102 0.96 23.53 -3.13
CA ASN A 102 -0.24 23.39 -3.95
C ASN A 102 -0.93 22.05 -3.65
N GLU A 103 -2.20 21.91 -4.03
CA GLU A 103 -3.01 20.69 -3.80
C GLU A 103 -3.05 20.31 -2.31
N SER A 104 -3.31 21.30 -1.45
CA SER A 104 -3.30 21.13 0.01
C SER A 104 -4.49 21.79 0.69
N PHE A 105 -4.78 21.38 1.93
CA PHE A 105 -5.83 21.96 2.76
C PHE A 105 -5.39 22.12 4.21
N PHE A 106 -6.02 23.07 4.90
CA PHE A 106 -5.81 23.39 6.31
C PHE A 106 -7.19 23.66 6.92
N TYR A 107 -7.50 22.99 8.03
CA TYR A 107 -8.72 23.26 8.77
C TYR A 107 -8.37 23.97 10.08
N ASP A 108 -8.74 25.25 10.16
CA ASP A 108 -8.60 26.05 11.36
C ASP A 108 -9.74 25.76 12.33
N THR A 109 -9.45 24.97 13.37
CA THR A 109 -10.41 24.60 14.40
C THR A 109 -10.85 25.76 15.28
N SER A 110 -10.12 26.89 15.28
CA SER A 110 -10.47 28.08 16.07
C SER A 110 -11.49 28.98 15.35
N THR A 111 -11.46 28.99 14.02
CA THR A 111 -12.34 29.82 13.17
C THR A 111 -13.36 29.00 12.39
N PHE A 112 -13.28 27.66 12.44
CA PHE A 112 -14.09 26.71 11.67
C PHE A 112 -13.97 26.92 10.16
N GLN A 113 -12.77 27.30 9.71
CA GLN A 113 -12.47 27.58 8.31
C GLN A 113 -11.67 26.43 7.70
N LEU A 114 -12.25 25.79 6.69
CA LEU A 114 -11.50 24.92 5.80
C LEU A 114 -10.91 25.77 4.69
N ILE A 115 -9.59 25.86 4.63
CA ILE A 115 -8.82 26.59 3.62
C ILE A 115 -8.16 25.57 2.69
N MET A 116 -8.24 25.77 1.38
CA MET A 116 -7.68 24.88 0.36
C MET A 116 -6.85 25.68 -0.62
N HIS A 117 -5.72 25.10 -1.05
CA HIS A 117 -4.85 25.62 -2.08
C HIS A 117 -4.98 24.74 -3.32
N PHE A 118 -5.62 25.29 -4.36
CA PHE A 118 -5.76 24.63 -5.64
C PHE A 118 -4.52 24.87 -6.52
N ASP A 119 -4.25 23.95 -7.43
CA ASP A 119 -3.17 24.08 -8.41
C ASP A 119 -3.41 25.24 -9.38
N ASP A 120 -2.34 25.76 -9.99
CA ASP A 120 -2.36 26.79 -11.04
C ASP A 120 -3.24 28.03 -10.77
N PHE A 121 -3.48 28.33 -9.49
CA PHE A 121 -4.40 29.38 -9.06
C PHE A 121 -5.85 29.19 -9.55
N ASN A 122 -6.22 27.96 -9.89
CA ASN A 122 -7.54 27.61 -10.40
C ASN A 122 -8.63 27.92 -9.35
N PRO A 123 -9.77 28.46 -9.78
CA PRO A 123 -10.93 28.59 -8.92
C PRO A 123 -11.65 27.23 -8.76
N PRO A 124 -12.40 26.98 -7.66
CA PRO A 124 -13.13 25.75 -7.40
C PRO A 124 -14.04 25.30 -8.55
N GLU A 125 -14.57 26.25 -9.32
CA GLU A 125 -15.45 26.01 -10.47
C GLU A 125 -14.74 25.34 -11.66
N CYS A 126 -13.41 25.26 -11.65
CA CYS A 126 -12.62 24.55 -12.67
C CYS A 126 -12.58 23.03 -12.44
N PHE A 127 -12.97 22.56 -11.26
CA PHE A 127 -12.95 21.15 -10.91
C PHE A 127 -14.35 20.55 -11.07
N ASN A 128 -14.41 19.30 -11.52
CA ASN A 128 -15.69 18.60 -11.72
C ASN A 128 -16.28 18.16 -10.38
N PHE A 129 -15.42 17.84 -9.42
CA PHE A 129 -15.83 17.33 -8.13
C PHE A 129 -14.92 17.87 -7.02
N ILE A 130 -15.51 18.37 -5.94
CA ILE A 130 -14.78 18.66 -4.70
C ILE A 130 -15.55 18.02 -3.57
N GLN A 131 -14.91 17.07 -2.90
CA GLN A 131 -15.48 16.32 -1.81
C GLN A 131 -14.72 16.61 -0.52
N ILE A 132 -15.46 17.08 0.48
CA ILE A 132 -14.92 17.37 1.80
C ILE A 132 -15.33 16.24 2.72
N GLY A 133 -14.33 15.54 3.25
CA GLY A 133 -14.51 14.45 4.20
C GLY A 133 -14.68 15.01 5.61
N VAL A 134 -15.94 15.22 6.01
CA VAL A 134 -16.28 15.54 7.40
C VAL A 134 -16.13 14.27 8.24
N THR A 135 -15.18 14.27 9.16
CA THR A 135 -14.87 13.14 10.02
C THR A 135 -15.94 12.96 11.08
N LYS A 136 -16.68 11.84 11.02
CA LYS A 136 -17.55 11.37 12.09
C LYS A 136 -16.79 10.32 12.91
N GLY A 137 -16.65 10.60 14.21
CA GLY A 137 -15.93 9.76 15.16
C GLY A 137 -16.85 8.82 15.94
N TYR A 138 -16.49 7.56 16.00
CA TYR A 138 -17.13 6.52 16.80
C TYR A 138 -16.09 5.83 17.68
N ALA A 139 -16.52 5.27 18.80
CA ALA A 139 -15.64 4.59 19.74
C ALA A 139 -16.28 3.36 20.36
N ILE A 140 -15.44 2.53 21.00
CA ILE A 140 -15.92 1.44 21.86
C ILE A 140 -16.54 2.01 23.14
N GLN A 141 -15.93 3.06 23.71
CA GLN A 141 -16.44 3.78 24.88
C GLN A 141 -16.59 5.26 24.55
N ALA A 142 -17.68 5.89 25.01
CA ALA A 142 -17.93 7.29 24.70
C ALA A 142 -16.91 8.21 25.39
N ALA A 143 -16.38 9.18 24.65
CA ALA A 143 -15.42 10.15 25.16
C ALA A 143 -15.37 11.41 24.29
N TYR A 144 -14.79 12.48 24.84
CA TYR A 144 -14.50 13.70 24.10
C TYR A 144 -13.02 13.76 23.75
N TYR A 145 -12.72 14.05 22.49
CA TYR A 145 -11.37 14.29 21.99
C TYR A 145 -11.40 15.56 21.13
N ASP A 146 -10.53 16.55 21.42
CA ASP A 146 -10.55 17.89 20.82
C ASP A 146 -11.93 18.59 20.87
N ASP A 147 -12.67 18.41 21.97
CA ASP A 147 -14.06 18.87 22.15
C ASP A 147 -15.07 18.28 21.13
N ILE A 148 -14.69 17.20 20.44
CA ILE A 148 -15.56 16.40 19.58
C ILE A 148 -16.02 15.16 20.36
N TYR A 149 -17.32 14.91 20.36
CA TYR A 149 -17.89 13.73 21.01
C TYR A 149 -17.79 12.50 20.11
N TYR A 150 -17.14 11.44 20.60
CA TYR A 150 -17.09 10.12 19.96
C TYR A 150 -18.14 9.23 20.61
N ASP A 151 -19.12 8.80 19.82
CA ASP A 151 -20.25 8.01 20.32
C ASP A 151 -19.86 6.53 20.50
N ALA A 152 -20.38 5.90 21.57
CA ALA A 152 -20.10 4.50 21.91
C ALA A 152 -20.88 3.53 21.02
N ARG A 153 -20.53 3.47 19.73
CA ARG A 153 -21.25 2.67 18.73
C ARG A 153 -20.44 1.49 18.22
N VAL A 154 -19.13 1.44 18.42
CA VAL A 154 -18.30 0.36 17.89
C VAL A 154 -18.53 -0.90 18.72
N ILE A 155 -19.06 -1.95 18.09
CA ILE A 155 -19.28 -3.27 18.71
C ILE A 155 -18.03 -4.14 18.54
N SER A 156 -17.51 -4.21 17.32
CA SER A 156 -16.33 -5.00 17.00
C SER A 156 -15.53 -4.38 15.86
N ILE A 157 -14.22 -4.60 15.92
CA ILE A 157 -13.25 -4.20 14.90
C ILE A 157 -12.60 -5.48 14.39
N PRO A 158 -12.37 -5.63 13.07
CA PRO A 158 -11.71 -6.80 12.53
C PRO A 158 -10.26 -6.87 13.04
N ASN A 159 -9.70 -8.07 13.09
CA ASN A 159 -8.28 -8.21 13.34
C ASN A 159 -7.52 -7.66 12.14
N ILE A 160 -6.52 -6.82 12.40
CA ILE A 160 -5.67 -6.24 11.37
C ILE A 160 -4.54 -7.25 11.14
N VAL A 161 -4.62 -8.00 10.04
CA VAL A 161 -3.67 -9.08 9.72
C VAL A 161 -2.77 -8.67 8.56
N LYS A 162 -1.45 -8.74 8.77
CA LYS A 162 -0.44 -8.65 7.71
C LYS A 162 0.42 -9.90 7.76
N GLN A 163 0.57 -10.59 6.63
CA GLN A 163 1.42 -11.79 6.55
C GLN A 163 2.24 -11.79 5.26
N LYS A 164 3.49 -12.25 5.38
CA LYS A 164 4.43 -12.49 4.29
C LYS A 164 4.54 -13.99 4.04
N ASP A 165 4.69 -14.37 2.76
CA ASP A 165 5.04 -15.74 2.42
C ASP A 165 6.55 -15.98 2.67
N PRO A 166 6.89 -17.02 3.45
CA PRO A 166 8.23 -17.52 3.70
C PRO A 166 9.24 -17.54 2.55
N LEU A 167 8.77 -17.98 1.38
CA LEU A 167 9.57 -18.38 0.23
C LEU A 167 9.21 -17.59 -1.04
N PHE A 168 8.09 -16.86 -1.02
CA PHE A 168 7.69 -15.98 -2.09
C PHE A 168 7.66 -14.54 -1.58
N PHE A 169 8.76 -13.83 -1.86
CA PHE A 169 8.79 -12.38 -1.77
C PHE A 169 7.76 -11.81 -2.74
N GLY A 170 6.94 -10.88 -2.27
CA GLY A 170 5.74 -10.51 -3.00
C GLY A 170 4.81 -9.60 -2.23
N LEU A 171 3.66 -9.31 -2.83
CA LEU A 171 2.65 -8.47 -2.20
C LEU A 171 2.12 -9.14 -0.93
N ILE A 172 2.37 -8.47 0.19
CA ILE A 172 1.79 -8.77 1.48
C ILE A 172 0.27 -8.76 1.34
N ARG A 173 -0.41 -9.81 1.78
CA ARG A 173 -1.87 -9.78 1.82
C ARG A 173 -2.31 -9.01 3.06
N PHE A 174 -3.12 -7.97 2.87
CA PHE A 174 -4.01 -7.52 3.92
C PHE A 174 -5.33 -8.25 3.72
N GLU A 175 -5.82 -8.85 4.79
CA GLU A 175 -7.20 -9.26 4.82
C GLU A 175 -8.01 -8.01 5.15
N GLY A 176 -8.89 -7.59 4.24
CA GLY A 176 -9.93 -6.61 4.59
C GLY A 176 -10.75 -7.11 5.77
N GLY A 177 -11.63 -6.28 6.28
CA GLY A 177 -12.37 -6.64 7.47
C GLY A 177 -13.71 -5.96 7.57
N SER A 178 -14.49 -6.34 8.57
CA SER A 178 -15.79 -5.74 8.83
C SER A 178 -15.84 -5.12 10.23
N ILE A 179 -16.16 -3.83 10.29
CA ILE A 179 -16.44 -3.12 11.53
C ILE A 179 -17.93 -3.18 11.78
N GLN A 180 -18.33 -3.51 13.02
CA GLN A 180 -19.74 -3.55 13.40
C GLN A 180 -20.07 -2.39 14.32
N PHE A 181 -21.18 -1.71 14.01
CA PHE A 181 -21.71 -0.59 14.78
C PHE A 181 -23.11 -0.88 15.31
N GLN A 182 -23.43 -0.35 16.49
CA GLN A 182 -24.78 -0.39 17.05
C GLN A 182 -25.72 0.58 16.32
N ASN A 183 -26.82 0.04 15.79
CA ASN A 183 -27.84 0.79 15.03
C ASN A 183 -29.26 0.71 15.65
N ILE A 184 -29.40 0.35 16.93
CA ILE A 184 -30.71 0.12 17.57
C ILE A 184 -31.64 1.35 17.50
N ASP A 185 -31.07 2.56 17.43
CA ASP A 185 -31.77 3.84 17.34
C ASP A 185 -31.92 4.38 15.91
N GLY A 186 -31.49 3.62 14.90
CA GLY A 186 -31.56 4.01 13.49
C GLY A 186 -30.57 5.10 13.07
N HIS A 187 -29.50 5.33 13.84
CA HIS A 187 -28.49 6.36 13.57
C HIS A 187 -27.89 6.28 12.16
N PHE A 188 -27.73 5.07 11.61
CA PHE A 188 -27.11 4.85 10.30
C PHE A 188 -28.12 4.68 9.15
N ASP A 189 -29.42 4.81 9.40
CA ASP A 189 -30.46 4.50 8.42
C ASP A 189 -30.41 5.40 7.17
N ASN A 190 -29.80 6.58 7.28
CA ASN A 190 -29.66 7.55 6.19
C ASN A 190 -28.36 7.38 5.36
N TRP A 191 -27.47 6.45 5.70
CA TRP A 191 -26.18 6.30 5.01
C TRP A 191 -26.29 5.99 3.52
N SER A 192 -27.40 5.36 3.10
CA SER A 192 -27.74 5.17 1.69
C SER A 192 -27.81 6.46 0.88
N SER A 193 -28.03 7.60 1.55
CA SER A 193 -28.10 8.94 0.94
C SER A 193 -26.84 9.80 1.13
N GLN A 194 -25.84 9.32 1.87
CA GLN A 194 -24.66 10.11 2.29
C GLN A 194 -23.36 9.74 1.55
N ASN A 195 -23.45 8.98 0.46
CA ASN A 195 -22.31 8.56 -0.36
C ASN A 195 -21.11 8.03 0.46
N VAL A 196 -21.39 7.10 1.37
CA VAL A 196 -20.39 6.54 2.31
C VAL A 196 -19.43 5.56 1.64
N PHE A 197 -19.78 5.05 0.45
CA PHE A 197 -18.93 4.17 -0.35
C PHE A 197 -17.65 4.87 -0.81
N GLY A 198 -16.52 4.17 -0.77
CA GLY A 198 -15.21 4.68 -1.19
C GLY A 198 -14.61 5.73 -0.25
N GLN A 199 -15.32 6.09 0.83
CA GLN A 199 -14.86 7.13 1.74
C GLN A 199 -13.69 6.67 2.61
N PRO A 200 -12.75 7.57 2.95
CA PRO A 200 -11.68 7.26 3.86
C PRO A 200 -12.19 6.81 5.23
N ILE A 201 -11.55 5.78 5.77
CA ILE A 201 -11.77 5.30 7.12
C ILE A 201 -10.44 5.10 7.83
N ARG A 202 -10.41 5.46 9.12
CA ARG A 202 -9.23 5.33 9.97
C ARG A 202 -9.62 4.64 11.28
N ILE A 203 -8.77 3.72 11.72
CA ILE A 203 -8.85 3.12 13.05
C ILE A 203 -7.67 3.66 13.85
N LEU A 204 -7.98 4.33 14.97
CA LEU A 204 -6.98 4.91 15.86
C LEU A 204 -6.96 4.17 17.18
N PHE A 205 -5.75 3.93 17.70
CA PHE A 205 -5.54 3.27 18.97
C PHE A 205 -4.87 4.21 19.98
N GLY A 206 -5.29 4.14 21.23
CA GLY A 206 -4.76 4.98 22.30
C GLY A 206 -5.33 4.59 23.65
N ARG A 207 -5.26 5.52 24.62
CA ARG A 207 -5.92 5.36 25.92
C ARG A 207 -7.09 6.31 26.10
N PHE A 208 -7.92 5.97 27.07
CA PHE A 208 -8.91 6.86 27.62
C PHE A 208 -8.24 8.14 28.17
N TYR A 209 -8.83 9.31 27.91
CA TYR A 209 -8.30 10.64 28.24
C TYR A 209 -6.95 11.03 27.61
N PHE A 210 -6.51 10.38 26.53
CA PHE A 210 -5.45 10.96 25.68
C PHE A 210 -5.94 12.23 24.99
N ASN A 211 -5.00 13.14 24.68
CA ASN A 211 -5.29 14.14 23.66
C ASN A 211 -5.43 13.40 22.33
N TYR A 212 -6.22 13.94 21.41
CA TYR A 212 -6.39 13.31 20.11
C TYR A 212 -5.05 13.10 19.38
N ALA A 213 -4.14 14.07 19.51
CA ALA A 213 -2.79 14.02 18.92
C ALA A 213 -1.90 12.90 19.48
N ASP A 214 -2.28 12.27 20.60
CA ASP A 214 -1.54 11.15 21.21
C ASP A 214 -2.07 9.78 20.74
N PHE A 215 -3.09 9.75 19.86
CA PHE A 215 -3.56 8.52 19.22
C PHE A 215 -2.72 8.22 17.99
N GLU A 216 -2.45 6.93 17.76
CA GLU A 216 -1.79 6.47 16.55
C GLU A 216 -2.79 5.78 15.63
N THR A 217 -2.58 5.95 14.32
CA THR A 217 -3.36 5.22 13.32
C THR A 217 -2.81 3.81 13.22
N VAL A 218 -3.68 2.81 13.39
CA VAL A 218 -3.33 1.38 13.27
C VAL A 218 -3.90 0.77 11.99
N PHE A 219 -4.81 1.47 11.32
CA PHE A 219 -5.29 1.15 9.99
C PHE A 219 -5.82 2.41 9.30
N ALA A 220 -5.45 2.58 8.03
CA ALA A 220 -6.03 3.57 7.13
C ALA A 220 -6.43 2.91 5.81
N GLY A 221 -7.66 3.15 5.36
CA GLY A 221 -8.20 2.55 4.15
C GLY A 221 -9.43 3.27 3.62
N THR A 222 -10.23 2.55 2.84
CA THR A 222 -11.51 3.03 2.30
C THR A 222 -12.64 2.06 2.64
N ILE A 223 -13.87 2.57 2.63
CA ILE A 223 -15.08 1.76 2.77
C ILE A 223 -15.35 1.07 1.44
N ASP A 224 -15.32 -0.27 1.44
CA ASP A 224 -15.68 -1.08 0.28
C ASP A 224 -17.20 -1.23 0.20
N ASP A 225 -17.85 -1.75 1.24
CA ASP A 225 -19.31 -1.80 1.27
C ASP A 225 -19.85 -1.58 2.69
N PHE A 226 -21.18 -1.47 2.80
CA PHE A 226 -21.84 -1.54 4.09
C PHE A 226 -23.19 -2.24 3.99
N SER A 227 -23.63 -2.80 5.12
CA SER A 227 -24.94 -3.42 5.26
C SER A 227 -25.67 -2.87 6.47
N LEU A 228 -26.90 -2.41 6.24
CA LEU A 228 -27.76 -1.86 7.28
C LEU A 228 -28.71 -2.93 7.80
N SER A 229 -28.71 -3.14 9.12
CA SER A 229 -29.77 -3.86 9.81
C SER A 229 -30.34 -2.99 10.96
N PRO A 230 -31.55 -3.30 11.46
CA PRO A 230 -32.18 -2.53 12.54
C PRO A 230 -31.39 -2.49 13.86
N SER A 231 -30.41 -3.37 14.05
CA SER A 231 -29.63 -3.46 15.29
C SER A 231 -28.14 -3.26 15.07
N ILE A 232 -27.62 -3.68 13.92
CA ILE A 232 -26.18 -3.68 13.60
C ILE A 232 -25.98 -3.13 12.19
N ASN A 233 -25.11 -2.14 12.05
CA ASN A 233 -24.55 -1.74 10.77
C ASN A 233 -23.17 -2.39 10.63
N THR A 234 -22.90 -3.04 9.51
CA THR A 234 -21.60 -3.64 9.21
C THR A 234 -20.96 -2.88 8.07
N VAL A 235 -19.72 -2.41 8.26
CA VAL A 235 -18.93 -1.68 7.27
C VAL A 235 -17.74 -2.53 6.87
N ASN A 236 -17.67 -2.93 5.61
CA ASN A 236 -16.52 -3.63 5.06
C ASN A 236 -15.47 -2.61 4.62
N ILE A 237 -14.23 -2.86 5.03
CA ILE A 237 -13.09 -1.98 4.81
C ILE A 237 -12.03 -2.67 3.97
N GLN A 238 -11.38 -1.87 3.12
CA GLN A 238 -10.27 -2.30 2.28
C GLN A 238 -9.11 -1.31 2.40
N ASP A 239 -7.89 -1.80 2.18
CA ASP A 239 -6.71 -0.94 2.17
C ASP A 239 -6.62 -0.10 0.89
N LYS A 240 -5.62 0.78 0.81
CA LYS A 240 -5.41 1.66 -0.34
C LYS A 240 -5.01 0.93 -1.64
N ARG A 241 -4.62 -0.35 -1.58
CA ARG A 241 -4.17 -1.12 -2.76
C ARG A 241 -5.31 -1.57 -3.65
N TRP A 242 -6.57 -1.37 -3.23
CA TRP A 242 -7.72 -1.51 -4.13
C TRP A 242 -7.54 -0.76 -5.45
N ALA A 243 -6.90 0.42 -5.43
CA ALA A 243 -6.59 1.20 -6.64
C ALA A 243 -5.70 0.43 -7.64
N LEU A 244 -4.93 -0.56 -7.18
CA LEU A 244 -4.02 -1.37 -8.01
C LEU A 244 -4.74 -2.53 -8.72
N SER A 245 -6.06 -2.66 -8.57
CA SER A 245 -6.88 -3.67 -9.25
C SER A 245 -7.08 -3.37 -10.75
N ARG A 246 -6.80 -2.14 -11.19
CA ARG A 246 -6.88 -1.73 -12.61
C ARG A 246 -5.97 -2.59 -13.47
N LYS A 247 -6.46 -2.97 -14.66
CA LYS A 247 -5.68 -3.72 -15.66
C LYS A 247 -5.01 -2.79 -16.66
N ILE A 248 -3.77 -3.12 -17.02
CA ILE A 248 -2.99 -2.45 -18.07
C ILE A 248 -2.36 -3.50 -18.99
N PRO A 249 -2.11 -3.21 -20.29
CA PRO A 249 -2.25 -1.91 -20.96
C PRO A 249 -3.69 -1.48 -21.23
N ILE A 250 -3.95 -0.16 -21.31
CA ILE A 250 -5.31 0.41 -21.49
C ILE A 250 -5.64 0.63 -22.97
N ASN A 251 -4.64 1.06 -23.75
CA ASN A 251 -4.82 1.37 -25.15
C ASN A 251 -4.79 0.12 -26.02
N HIS A 252 -5.61 0.12 -27.06
CA HIS A 252 -5.80 -1.02 -27.95
C HIS A 252 -5.61 -0.59 -29.41
N PHE A 253 -5.15 -1.52 -30.24
CA PHE A 253 -5.11 -1.29 -31.69
C PHE A 253 -6.53 -1.20 -32.25
N ASP A 254 -6.81 -0.15 -33.03
CA ASP A 254 -8.11 0.06 -33.66
C ASP A 254 -7.97 0.32 -35.18
N SER A 255 -9.05 0.08 -35.93
CA SER A 255 -9.06 0.24 -37.40
C SER A 255 -9.26 1.68 -37.86
N ALA A 256 -9.59 2.62 -36.99
CA ALA A 256 -9.69 4.04 -37.35
C ALA A 256 -8.30 4.69 -37.37
N THR A 257 -7.47 4.39 -36.37
CA THR A 257 -6.07 4.82 -36.26
C THR A 257 -5.17 4.06 -37.23
N TYR A 258 -5.42 2.76 -37.43
CA TYR A 258 -4.65 1.91 -38.32
C TYR A 258 -5.54 1.25 -39.39
N PRO A 259 -5.91 1.96 -40.48
CA PRO A 259 -6.86 1.46 -41.48
C PRO A 259 -6.44 0.16 -42.18
N ASP A 260 -5.13 -0.03 -42.36
CA ASP A 260 -4.55 -1.17 -43.07
C ASP A 260 -4.07 -2.29 -42.12
N ILE A 261 -4.42 -2.23 -40.84
CA ILE A 261 -4.06 -3.25 -39.86
C ILE A 261 -4.82 -4.55 -40.15
N LYS A 262 -4.18 -5.69 -39.90
CA LYS A 262 -4.87 -6.97 -39.99
C LYS A 262 -5.99 -7.05 -38.97
N ILE A 263 -7.20 -7.45 -39.40
CA ILE A 263 -8.39 -7.57 -38.54
C ILE A 263 -8.16 -8.38 -37.25
N ARG A 264 -7.28 -9.40 -37.27
CA ARG A 264 -6.94 -10.22 -36.09
C ARG A 264 -6.13 -9.49 -35.01
N ASN A 265 -5.56 -8.34 -35.35
CA ASN A 265 -4.76 -7.51 -34.45
C ASN A 265 -5.57 -6.33 -33.91
N VAL A 266 -6.75 -6.04 -34.47
CA VAL A 266 -7.70 -5.07 -33.91
C VAL A 266 -8.19 -5.58 -32.55
N GLY A 267 -8.20 -4.70 -31.55
CA GLY A 267 -8.56 -5.01 -30.18
C GLY A 267 -7.48 -5.74 -29.39
N LYS A 268 -6.25 -5.89 -29.92
CA LYS A 268 -5.11 -6.29 -29.09
C LYS A 268 -4.61 -5.09 -28.27
N PRO A 269 -4.18 -5.29 -27.02
CA PRO A 269 -3.57 -4.22 -26.24
C PRO A 269 -2.26 -3.77 -26.90
N ILE A 270 -1.96 -2.48 -26.80
CA ILE A 270 -0.66 -1.93 -27.19
C ILE A 270 0.29 -2.11 -25.99
N PRO A 271 1.42 -2.82 -26.13
CA PRO A 271 2.26 -3.19 -24.98
C PRO A 271 2.90 -2.02 -24.25
N GLN A 272 3.28 -2.25 -22.99
CA GLN A 272 4.13 -1.37 -22.17
C GLN A 272 5.50 -2.01 -21.94
N GLY A 273 6.58 -1.23 -21.83
CA GLY A 273 7.95 -1.78 -21.79
C GLY A 273 8.95 -0.94 -21.01
N TYR A 274 9.54 -1.56 -19.98
CA TYR A 274 10.53 -0.98 -19.09
C TYR A 274 11.84 -1.77 -19.13
N GLY A 275 12.96 -1.07 -18.94
CA GLY A 275 14.29 -1.66 -18.98
C GLY A 275 14.73 -2.15 -20.38
N VAL A 276 15.70 -3.06 -20.40
CA VAL A 276 16.24 -3.64 -21.63
C VAL A 276 15.49 -4.92 -21.96
N ILE A 277 14.79 -4.95 -23.08
CA ILE A 277 13.87 -6.02 -23.47
C ILE A 277 14.41 -6.75 -24.69
N LYS A 278 14.42 -8.08 -24.63
CA LYS A 278 14.90 -8.95 -25.72
C LYS A 278 13.79 -9.72 -26.39
N ASN A 279 13.87 -9.84 -27.71
CA ASN A 279 12.98 -10.61 -28.57
C ASN A 279 11.51 -10.31 -28.33
N ALA A 280 11.12 -9.06 -28.07
CA ALA A 280 9.72 -8.72 -27.92
C ALA A 280 8.95 -8.88 -29.24
N PRO A 281 7.72 -9.43 -29.23
CA PRO A 281 6.88 -9.47 -30.40
C PRO A 281 6.42 -8.06 -30.82
N THR A 282 6.23 -7.86 -32.12
CA THR A 282 5.77 -6.58 -32.70
C THR A 282 4.51 -6.78 -33.53
N ILE A 283 3.74 -5.70 -33.74
CA ILE A 283 2.52 -5.74 -34.55
C ILE A 283 2.68 -4.85 -35.78
N CYS A 284 2.51 -5.45 -36.96
CA CYS A 284 2.43 -4.72 -38.22
C CYS A 284 1.11 -3.94 -38.30
N THR A 285 1.19 -2.63 -38.45
CA THR A 285 0.04 -1.72 -38.45
C THR A 285 -0.56 -1.49 -39.84
N ASN A 286 0.12 -1.95 -40.90
CA ASN A 286 -0.33 -1.84 -42.29
C ASN A 286 -0.13 -3.13 -43.10
N GLU A 287 -0.31 -4.31 -42.48
CA GLU A 287 -0.13 -5.63 -43.12
C GLU A 287 -1.01 -5.82 -44.38
N GLU A 288 -2.18 -5.18 -44.46
CA GLU A 288 -3.07 -5.23 -45.64
C GLU A 288 -2.77 -4.13 -46.67
N GLY A 289 -1.85 -3.21 -46.37
CA GLY A 289 -1.47 -2.10 -47.23
C GLY A 289 -0.30 -2.43 -48.17
N SER A 290 0.49 -1.41 -48.51
CA SER A 290 1.71 -1.54 -49.31
C SER A 290 2.96 -1.19 -48.51
N ALA A 291 4.10 -1.78 -48.87
CA ALA A 291 5.40 -1.45 -48.29
C ALA A 291 5.75 0.05 -48.43
N PRO A 292 6.52 0.64 -47.49
CA PRO A 292 7.15 -0.03 -46.34
C PRO A 292 6.13 -0.45 -45.27
N PHE A 293 6.38 -1.62 -44.67
CA PHE A 293 5.52 -2.18 -43.63
C PHE A 293 5.93 -1.59 -42.27
N ASN A 294 4.99 -0.96 -41.59
CA ASN A 294 5.21 -0.26 -40.33
C ASN A 294 4.83 -1.16 -39.17
N PHE A 295 5.66 -1.16 -38.13
CA PHE A 295 5.47 -1.95 -36.93
C PHE A 295 5.38 -1.03 -35.73
N LYS A 296 4.49 -1.34 -34.79
CA LYS A 296 4.41 -0.71 -33.47
C LYS A 296 4.68 -1.77 -32.40
N PHE A 297 5.50 -1.41 -31.42
CA PHE A 297 5.92 -2.34 -30.36
C PHE A 297 5.62 -1.84 -28.95
N LEU A 298 5.40 -0.54 -28.75
CA LEU A 298 4.99 0.03 -27.46
C LEU A 298 3.93 1.12 -27.61
N ASP A 299 3.19 1.35 -26.52
CA ASP A 299 2.38 2.53 -26.29
C ASP A 299 3.29 3.69 -25.86
N THR A 300 3.18 4.84 -26.52
CA THR A 300 4.02 6.02 -26.25
C THR A 300 3.21 7.23 -25.82
N THR A 301 2.00 6.99 -25.29
CA THR A 301 1.12 8.05 -24.79
C THR A 301 1.81 8.90 -23.71
N ASN A 302 2.60 8.27 -22.83
CA ASN A 302 3.26 8.94 -21.70
C ASN A 302 4.77 9.11 -21.89
N TYR A 303 5.44 8.18 -22.57
CA TYR A 303 6.90 8.15 -22.70
C TYR A 303 7.36 7.82 -24.11
N ALA A 304 8.55 8.32 -24.45
CA ALA A 304 9.32 7.87 -25.60
C ALA A 304 10.14 6.62 -25.22
N VAL A 305 10.55 5.89 -26.25
CA VAL A 305 11.45 4.72 -26.13
C VAL A 305 12.89 5.18 -26.27
N LYS A 306 13.81 4.61 -25.51
CA LYS A 306 15.22 5.03 -25.53
C LYS A 306 15.96 4.64 -26.80
N ALA A 307 15.84 3.38 -27.22
CA ALA A 307 16.58 2.87 -28.36
C ALA A 307 15.96 1.59 -28.93
N ILE A 308 16.18 1.35 -30.22
CA ILE A 308 15.98 0.05 -30.88
C ILE A 308 17.37 -0.54 -31.10
N ASP A 309 17.65 -1.70 -30.49
CA ASP A 309 18.95 -2.34 -30.57
C ASP A 309 19.05 -3.24 -31.81
N GLN A 310 18.04 -4.10 -32.04
CA GLN A 310 18.04 -5.04 -33.16
C GLN A 310 16.63 -5.50 -33.54
N VAL A 311 16.35 -5.66 -34.83
CA VAL A 311 15.09 -6.24 -35.36
C VAL A 311 15.37 -7.58 -36.04
N TYR A 312 14.44 -8.52 -35.87
CA TYR A 312 14.51 -9.87 -36.43
C TYR A 312 13.25 -10.20 -37.24
N VAL A 313 13.44 -10.91 -38.36
CA VAL A 313 12.35 -11.49 -39.16
C VAL A 313 12.63 -12.98 -39.31
N GLU A 314 11.70 -13.83 -38.85
CA GLU A 314 11.91 -15.30 -38.79
C GLU A 314 13.26 -15.69 -38.15
N ASP A 315 13.60 -15.03 -37.05
CA ASP A 315 14.83 -15.25 -36.28
C ASP A 315 16.14 -14.84 -36.99
N ALA A 316 16.04 -14.20 -38.16
CA ALA A 316 17.17 -13.60 -38.85
C ALA A 316 17.28 -12.10 -38.55
N VAL A 317 18.50 -11.66 -38.24
CA VAL A 317 18.86 -10.24 -38.07
C VAL A 317 18.59 -9.48 -39.37
N VAL A 318 17.86 -8.37 -39.27
CA VAL A 318 17.56 -7.49 -40.41
C VAL A 318 17.85 -6.02 -40.09
N THR A 319 18.09 -5.23 -41.13
CA THR A 319 18.12 -3.78 -41.01
C THR A 319 16.71 -3.22 -41.12
N HIS A 320 16.33 -2.37 -40.16
CA HIS A 320 15.07 -1.62 -40.17
C HIS A 320 15.29 -0.20 -40.70
N GLY A 321 14.22 0.42 -41.21
CA GLY A 321 14.18 1.82 -41.63
C GLY A 321 13.23 2.65 -40.75
N ASP A 322 13.23 3.96 -40.96
CA ASP A 322 12.28 4.91 -40.38
C ASP A 322 11.98 4.70 -38.88
N ALA A 323 13.03 4.43 -38.09
CA ALA A 323 12.87 4.28 -36.65
C ALA A 323 12.38 5.59 -36.03
N ASP A 324 11.23 5.52 -35.37
CA ASP A 324 10.63 6.61 -34.62
C ASP A 324 10.46 6.18 -33.16
N LEU A 325 11.38 6.65 -32.33
CA LEU A 325 11.43 6.36 -30.91
C LEU A 325 10.32 7.07 -30.11
N THR A 326 9.74 8.15 -30.65
CA THR A 326 8.65 8.88 -30.01
C THR A 326 7.32 8.16 -30.21
N ASN A 327 7.16 7.46 -31.34
CA ASN A 327 5.96 6.68 -31.65
C ASN A 327 6.13 5.17 -31.40
N ALA A 328 7.32 4.72 -31.00
CA ALA A 328 7.71 3.32 -30.88
C ALA A 328 7.39 2.52 -32.16
N THR A 329 7.83 3.06 -33.30
CA THR A 329 7.64 2.44 -34.60
C THR A 329 8.92 2.29 -35.40
N PHE A 330 8.93 1.34 -36.32
CA PHE A 330 9.95 1.21 -37.36
C PHE A 330 9.33 0.61 -38.62
N SER A 331 10.07 0.67 -39.73
CA SER A 331 9.60 0.19 -41.02
C SER A 331 10.48 -0.92 -41.59
N LEU A 332 9.89 -1.86 -42.33
CA LEU A 332 10.57 -2.91 -43.09
C LEU A 332 10.20 -2.83 -44.57
N SER A 333 11.20 -2.96 -45.43
CA SER A 333 10.99 -2.98 -46.89
C SER A 333 10.38 -4.30 -47.37
N ALA A 334 9.76 -4.29 -48.56
CA ALA A 334 9.16 -5.49 -49.18
C ALA A 334 10.16 -6.62 -49.47
N GLY A 335 11.46 -6.32 -49.55
CA GLY A 335 12.50 -7.34 -49.74
C GLY A 335 12.92 -8.05 -48.45
N VAL A 336 12.53 -7.50 -47.29
CA VAL A 336 12.91 -7.98 -45.96
C VAL A 336 11.75 -8.67 -45.25
N TYR A 337 10.54 -8.14 -45.41
CA TYR A 337 9.33 -8.69 -44.78
C TYR A 337 8.29 -9.12 -45.82
N THR A 338 7.72 -10.30 -45.61
CA THR A 338 6.49 -10.76 -46.28
C THR A 338 5.38 -10.90 -45.25
N ALA A 339 4.14 -10.59 -45.65
CA ALA A 339 2.97 -10.71 -44.78
C ALA A 339 2.94 -12.08 -44.07
N ARG A 340 2.63 -12.03 -42.76
CA ARG A 340 2.66 -13.17 -41.81
C ARG A 340 4.02 -13.58 -41.28
N ASN A 341 5.13 -12.99 -41.73
CA ASN A 341 6.40 -13.27 -41.08
C ASN A 341 6.36 -12.83 -39.61
N LYS A 342 7.00 -13.62 -38.74
CA LYS A 342 7.17 -13.26 -37.33
C LYS A 342 8.25 -12.21 -37.22
N VAL A 343 7.93 -11.08 -36.59
CA VAL A 343 8.86 -9.97 -36.36
C VAL A 343 9.03 -9.75 -34.87
N SER A 344 10.28 -9.79 -34.40
CA SER A 344 10.66 -9.51 -33.01
C SER A 344 11.74 -8.44 -32.94
N ILE A 345 11.91 -7.85 -31.75
CA ILE A 345 12.79 -6.70 -31.54
C ILE A 345 13.49 -6.77 -30.18
N ASP A 346 14.76 -6.40 -30.16
CA ASP A 346 15.52 -6.02 -28.95
C ASP A 346 15.51 -4.49 -28.84
N PHE A 347 15.15 -3.97 -27.68
CA PHE A 347 15.04 -2.52 -27.47
C PHE A 347 15.24 -2.13 -26.01
N GLN A 348 15.52 -0.85 -25.79
CA GLN A 348 15.55 -0.22 -24.48
C GLN A 348 14.25 0.57 -24.33
N GLY A 349 13.43 0.22 -23.34
CA GLY A 349 12.07 0.71 -23.14
C GLY A 349 11.94 2.18 -22.77
N TYR A 350 10.99 2.49 -21.89
CA TYR A 350 10.67 3.88 -21.54
C TYR A 350 11.84 4.62 -20.91
N GLU A 351 12.01 5.88 -21.32
CA GLU A 351 12.97 6.80 -20.74
C GLU A 351 12.33 8.09 -20.23
N THR A 352 13.01 8.70 -19.25
CA THR A 352 12.76 10.07 -18.81
C THR A 352 14.06 10.86 -18.92
N GLY A 353 14.08 11.87 -19.80
CA GLY A 353 15.22 12.76 -19.96
C GLY A 353 16.51 12.08 -20.43
N GLY A 354 16.42 11.05 -21.28
CA GLY A 354 17.59 10.28 -21.75
C GLY A 354 17.97 9.07 -20.86
N THR A 355 17.34 8.93 -19.69
CA THR A 355 17.64 7.87 -18.72
C THR A 355 16.57 6.80 -18.78
N LEU A 356 16.99 5.54 -18.86
CA LEU A 356 16.08 4.40 -18.92
C LEU A 356 15.37 4.23 -17.57
N ILE A 357 14.10 3.84 -17.59
CA ILE A 357 13.38 3.41 -16.40
C ILE A 357 13.58 1.89 -16.29
N ASP A 358 14.59 1.47 -15.54
CA ASP A 358 15.05 0.08 -15.43
C ASP A 358 15.11 -0.43 -13.98
N ASN A 359 15.39 0.43 -13.00
CA ASN A 359 15.34 0.04 -11.60
C ASN A 359 13.94 -0.45 -11.19
N GLY A 360 13.86 -1.61 -10.53
CA GLY A 360 12.58 -2.21 -10.14
C GLY A 360 11.64 -1.28 -9.35
N LEU A 361 12.16 -0.41 -8.48
CA LEU A 361 11.33 0.54 -7.73
C LEU A 361 10.96 1.78 -8.55
N ASP A 362 11.77 2.20 -9.52
CA ASP A 362 11.36 3.26 -10.46
C ASP A 362 10.20 2.80 -11.33
N ILE A 363 10.23 1.53 -11.77
CA ILE A 363 9.11 0.91 -12.51
C ILE A 363 7.84 0.91 -11.65
N ILE A 364 7.93 0.51 -10.37
CA ILE A 364 6.75 0.53 -9.48
C ILE A 364 6.23 1.96 -9.28
N LYS A 365 7.10 2.94 -9.01
CA LYS A 365 6.69 4.35 -8.85
C LYS A 365 5.96 4.86 -10.10
N ASP A 366 6.49 4.55 -11.27
CA ASP A 366 5.90 4.96 -12.54
C ASP A 366 4.51 4.35 -12.77
N LEU A 367 4.38 3.03 -12.55
CA LEU A 367 3.11 2.32 -12.67
C LEU A 367 2.05 2.89 -11.71
N MET A 368 2.45 3.20 -10.48
CA MET A 368 1.56 3.76 -9.46
C MET A 368 1.12 5.19 -9.82
N ALA A 369 2.03 6.02 -10.31
CA ALA A 369 1.73 7.39 -10.69
C ALA A 369 0.82 7.46 -11.93
N LEU A 370 1.12 6.67 -12.98
CA LEU A 370 0.40 6.77 -14.26
C LEU A 370 -0.95 6.06 -14.28
N PHE A 371 -1.07 4.94 -13.57
CA PHE A 371 -2.24 4.05 -13.72
C PHE A 371 -3.10 3.93 -12.46
N ALA A 372 -2.55 4.26 -11.29
CA ALA A 372 -3.28 4.26 -10.02
C ALA A 372 -3.43 5.66 -9.39
N ASP A 373 -2.99 6.72 -10.09
CA ASP A 373 -3.06 8.12 -9.65
C ASP A 373 -2.40 8.36 -8.26
N VAL A 374 -1.39 7.56 -7.93
CA VAL A 374 -0.64 7.67 -6.67
C VAL A 374 0.69 8.36 -6.94
N ALA A 375 0.73 9.68 -6.70
CA ALA A 375 1.95 10.47 -6.85
C ALA A 375 3.00 10.11 -5.78
N PHE A 376 4.29 10.07 -6.19
CA PHE A 376 5.41 9.84 -5.29
C PHE A 376 5.71 11.09 -4.44
N ASN A 377 5.15 11.14 -3.24
CA ASN A 377 5.31 12.21 -2.27
C ASN A 377 5.15 11.66 -0.83
N SER A 378 5.40 12.49 0.18
CA SER A 378 5.29 12.10 1.59
C SER A 378 3.86 11.87 2.11
N ILE A 379 2.84 12.06 1.27
CA ILE A 379 1.42 11.78 1.61
C ILE A 379 1.10 10.33 1.31
N ASN A 380 1.69 9.82 0.24
CA ASN A 380 1.43 8.48 -0.27
C ASN A 380 2.54 7.50 0.08
N TYR A 381 3.77 7.96 0.31
CA TYR A 381 4.93 7.09 0.51
C TYR A 381 5.76 7.47 1.74
N ASP A 382 6.32 6.46 2.40
CA ASP A 382 7.52 6.64 3.21
C ASP A 382 8.72 6.83 2.27
N THR A 383 8.93 8.08 1.87
CA THR A 383 10.01 8.42 0.92
C THR A 383 11.40 8.12 1.47
N THR A 384 11.60 8.04 2.79
CA THR A 384 12.93 7.79 3.38
C THR A 384 13.31 6.32 3.23
N GLU A 385 12.39 5.43 3.62
CA GLU A 385 12.59 3.98 3.50
C GLU A 385 12.62 3.57 2.03
N TRP A 386 11.72 4.13 1.20
CA TRP A 386 11.70 3.87 -0.25
C TRP A 386 13.01 4.23 -0.94
N ASN A 387 13.53 5.43 -0.70
CA ASN A 387 14.77 5.89 -1.34
C ASN A 387 15.97 5.04 -0.90
N SER A 388 15.95 4.55 0.35
CA SER A 388 16.98 3.65 0.85
C SER A 388 16.93 2.29 0.14
N ALA A 389 15.74 1.69 0.00
CA ALA A 389 15.54 0.45 -0.73
C ALA A 389 15.94 0.57 -2.22
N GLN A 390 15.61 1.69 -2.85
CA GLN A 390 15.91 1.95 -4.26
C GLN A 390 17.40 1.85 -4.59
N THR A 391 18.29 2.21 -3.67
CA THR A 391 19.75 2.12 -3.89
C THR A 391 20.30 0.70 -4.00
N VAL A 392 19.54 -0.29 -3.53
CA VAL A 392 19.96 -1.70 -3.47
C VAL A 392 19.25 -2.54 -4.54
N VAL A 393 18.03 -2.16 -4.92
CA VAL A 393 17.24 -2.84 -5.95
C VAL A 393 17.96 -2.77 -7.31
N LYS A 394 17.92 -3.90 -8.02
CA LYS A 394 18.58 -4.09 -9.31
C LYS A 394 17.72 -3.63 -10.48
N ASP A 395 18.37 -3.48 -11.62
CA ASP A 395 17.71 -3.19 -12.89
C ASP A 395 16.97 -4.43 -13.39
N MET A 396 15.82 -4.19 -14.02
CA MET A 396 14.88 -5.23 -14.43
C MET A 396 14.36 -4.98 -15.85
N CYS A 397 13.84 -6.04 -16.47
CA CYS A 397 13.14 -5.95 -17.74
C CYS A 397 11.67 -6.33 -17.54
N LEU A 398 10.75 -5.45 -17.96
CA LEU A 398 9.32 -5.69 -17.84
C LEU A 398 8.61 -5.33 -19.14
N PHE A 399 8.00 -6.33 -19.77
CA PHE A 399 7.19 -6.15 -20.98
C PHE A 399 5.77 -6.66 -20.73
N ILE A 400 4.79 -5.77 -20.89
CA ILE A 400 3.38 -6.04 -20.57
C ILE A 400 2.61 -6.13 -21.89
N GLU A 401 2.59 -7.31 -22.50
CA GLU A 401 1.91 -7.55 -23.78
C GLU A 401 0.41 -7.87 -23.66
N LYS A 402 -0.06 -8.18 -22.46
CA LYS A 402 -1.43 -8.61 -22.18
C LYS A 402 -1.94 -7.87 -20.95
N GLU A 403 -3.24 -7.63 -20.94
CA GLU A 403 -3.91 -7.00 -19.81
C GLU A 403 -3.68 -7.79 -18.52
N LYS A 404 -2.99 -7.17 -17.57
CA LYS A 404 -2.69 -7.70 -16.24
C LYS A 404 -2.94 -6.61 -15.20
N SER A 405 -3.40 -7.00 -14.00
CA SER A 405 -3.64 -6.03 -12.94
C SER A 405 -2.32 -5.41 -12.48
N ILE A 406 -2.32 -4.14 -12.07
CA ILE A 406 -1.11 -3.45 -11.57
C ILE A 406 -0.56 -4.22 -10.37
N ILE A 407 -1.43 -4.70 -9.48
CA ILE A 407 -1.02 -5.52 -8.34
C ILE A 407 -0.29 -6.78 -8.79
N ASP A 408 -0.76 -7.52 -9.80
CA ASP A 408 -0.04 -8.72 -10.24
C ASP A 408 1.30 -8.38 -10.93
N ILE A 409 1.40 -7.21 -11.59
CA ILE A 409 2.63 -6.73 -12.23
C ILE A 409 3.68 -6.36 -11.17
N ILE A 410 3.28 -5.57 -10.17
CA ILE A 410 4.13 -5.25 -9.01
C ILE A 410 4.56 -6.55 -8.32
N GLY A 411 3.66 -7.53 -8.22
CA GLY A 411 3.99 -8.85 -7.68
C GLY A 411 5.12 -9.55 -8.42
N ASP A 412 5.19 -9.46 -9.75
CA ASP A 412 6.30 -10.04 -10.52
C ASP A 412 7.63 -9.30 -10.31
N ILE A 413 7.57 -7.97 -10.14
CA ILE A 413 8.74 -7.17 -9.76
C ILE A 413 9.23 -7.60 -8.37
N CYS A 414 8.34 -7.67 -7.38
CA CYS A 414 8.68 -8.07 -6.02
C CYS A 414 9.24 -9.49 -5.92
N LYS A 415 8.81 -10.45 -6.76
CA LYS A 415 9.42 -11.80 -6.80
C LYS A 415 10.90 -11.79 -7.18
N SER A 416 11.34 -10.74 -7.86
CA SER A 416 12.71 -10.55 -8.33
C SER A 416 13.58 -9.81 -7.32
N ILE A 417 13.03 -9.47 -6.14
CA ILE A 417 13.68 -8.74 -5.06
C ILE A 417 13.48 -9.53 -3.76
N PRO A 418 14.50 -9.73 -2.91
CA PRO A 418 14.32 -10.30 -1.58
C PRO A 418 13.69 -9.28 -0.61
N GLY A 419 12.50 -8.77 -0.96
CA GLY A 419 11.79 -7.70 -0.24
C GLY A 419 10.32 -7.63 -0.63
N SER A 420 9.58 -6.80 0.09
CA SER A 420 8.13 -6.71 -0.03
C SER A 420 7.67 -5.25 -0.09
N MET A 421 6.71 -4.98 -0.98
CA MET A 421 5.96 -3.72 -0.95
C MET A 421 4.90 -3.79 0.16
N VAL A 422 4.97 -2.85 1.10
CA VAL A 422 4.16 -2.81 2.33
C VAL A 422 3.30 -1.55 2.32
N VAL A 423 2.08 -1.66 2.88
CA VAL A 423 1.31 -0.49 3.32
C VAL A 423 1.43 -0.44 4.85
N GLN A 424 2.06 0.62 5.35
CA GLN A 424 2.22 0.87 6.78
C GLN A 424 0.85 1.18 7.42
N ASP A 425 0.75 1.10 8.74
CA ASP A 425 -0.51 1.35 9.47
C ASP A 425 -1.15 2.72 9.18
N ASP A 426 -0.34 3.75 8.90
CA ASP A 426 -0.76 5.10 8.52
C ASP A 426 -1.24 5.20 7.06
N GLY A 427 -1.16 4.09 6.30
CA GLY A 427 -1.54 4.01 4.91
C GLY A 427 -0.48 4.52 3.94
N LEU A 428 0.77 4.71 4.35
CA LEU A 428 1.88 5.02 3.45
C LEU A 428 2.40 3.76 2.77
N TYR A 429 2.73 3.89 1.48
CA TYR A 429 3.44 2.88 0.70
C TYR A 429 4.93 2.93 1.02
N THR A 430 5.52 1.76 1.26
CA THR A 430 6.97 1.60 1.41
C THR A 430 7.43 0.32 0.74
N PHE A 431 8.73 0.19 0.55
CA PHE A 431 9.36 -1.06 0.12
C PHE A 431 10.40 -1.46 1.16
N LYS A 432 10.19 -2.62 1.79
CA LYS A 432 11.14 -3.16 2.76
C LYS A 432 11.97 -4.25 2.08
N ILE A 433 13.27 -4.17 2.26
CA ILE A 433 14.22 -5.21 1.84
C ILE A 433 14.57 -5.99 3.09
N ARG A 434 14.59 -7.31 2.99
CA ARG A 434 15.02 -8.15 4.09
C ARG A 434 16.49 -7.88 4.40
N ASP A 435 16.74 -7.43 5.62
CA ASP A 435 18.10 -7.25 6.15
C ASP A 435 18.21 -7.96 7.52
N PRO A 436 18.82 -9.16 7.59
CA PRO A 436 19.00 -9.88 8.85
C PRO A 436 19.99 -9.19 9.80
N ALA A 437 20.79 -8.24 9.30
CA ALA A 437 21.71 -7.42 10.09
C ALA A 437 21.08 -6.11 10.57
N LYS A 438 19.80 -5.86 10.24
CA LYS A 438 19.05 -4.69 10.71
C LYS A 438 19.10 -4.63 12.24
N THR A 439 19.29 -3.42 12.76
CA THR A 439 19.25 -3.20 14.22
C THR A 439 17.85 -3.56 14.73
N PRO A 440 17.74 -4.35 15.81
CA PRO A 440 16.44 -4.71 16.36
C PRO A 440 15.61 -3.48 16.73
N ALA A 441 14.33 -3.48 16.37
CA ALA A 441 13.37 -2.46 16.75
C ALA A 441 13.11 -2.44 18.26
N GLY A 442 13.32 -3.57 18.94
CA GLY A 442 13.19 -3.70 20.38
C GLY A 442 13.40 -5.14 20.86
N THR A 443 13.21 -5.33 22.15
CA THR A 443 13.24 -6.64 22.81
C THR A 443 11.85 -7.01 23.31
N ILE A 444 11.37 -8.19 22.95
CA ILE A 444 10.12 -8.76 23.47
C ILE A 444 10.47 -9.60 24.71
N GLU A 445 10.11 -9.09 25.87
CA GLU A 445 10.37 -9.75 27.15
C GLU A 445 9.34 -10.84 27.44
N VAL A 446 9.74 -11.87 28.18
CA VAL A 446 8.84 -12.97 28.59
C VAL A 446 7.61 -12.47 29.35
N MET A 447 7.75 -11.38 30.10
CA MET A 447 6.69 -10.78 30.91
C MET A 447 5.57 -10.17 30.05
N GLU A 448 5.81 -9.97 28.76
CA GLU A 448 4.84 -9.46 27.79
C GLU A 448 4.00 -10.56 27.15
N LEU A 449 4.47 -11.81 27.22
CA LEU A 449 3.78 -12.96 26.67
C LEU A 449 2.50 -13.25 27.47
N LEU A 450 1.40 -13.49 26.75
CA LEU A 450 0.13 -13.90 27.34
C LEU A 450 -0.04 -15.43 27.35
N GLU A 451 0.65 -16.10 26.44
CA GLU A 451 0.57 -17.54 26.21
C GLU A 451 1.98 -18.09 25.98
N PRO A 452 2.23 -19.39 26.16
CA PRO A 452 3.54 -19.95 25.83
C PRO A 452 3.78 -19.87 24.32
N PRO A 453 5.01 -19.61 23.87
CA PRO A 453 5.32 -19.57 22.45
C PRO A 453 5.01 -20.93 21.80
N GLU A 454 4.35 -20.90 20.66
CA GLU A 454 4.24 -22.05 19.77
C GLU A 454 5.44 -22.04 18.82
N VAL A 455 6.01 -23.22 18.55
CA VAL A 455 7.13 -23.36 17.61
C VAL A 455 6.80 -24.39 16.55
N VAL A 456 6.97 -23.99 15.29
CA VAL A 456 6.78 -24.82 14.11
C VAL A 456 8.10 -24.95 13.36
N TYR A 457 8.43 -26.17 12.97
CA TYR A 457 9.54 -26.47 12.06
C TYR A 457 8.94 -26.91 10.74
N ASP A 458 8.82 -25.99 9.79
CA ASP A 458 8.20 -26.31 8.51
C ASP A 458 9.20 -27.01 7.58
N SER A 459 8.97 -28.30 7.36
CA SER A 459 9.76 -29.08 6.41
C SER A 459 9.62 -28.60 4.97
N GLU A 460 8.64 -27.74 4.66
CA GLU A 460 8.42 -27.17 3.34
C GLU A 460 9.30 -25.95 3.01
N GLU A 461 9.90 -25.33 4.03
CA GLU A 461 10.66 -24.09 3.88
C GLU A 461 12.13 -24.25 3.46
N TYR A 462 12.72 -25.45 3.58
CA TYR A 462 14.13 -25.60 3.22
C TYR A 462 14.33 -25.89 1.72
N LEU A 463 15.41 -25.35 1.14
CA LEU A 463 15.82 -25.53 -0.25
C LEU A 463 17.24 -26.10 -0.28
N SER A 464 17.46 -27.17 -1.04
CA SER A 464 18.80 -27.71 -1.29
C SER A 464 19.49 -27.04 -2.47
N SER A 465 18.72 -26.51 -3.42
CA SER A 465 19.21 -25.79 -4.58
C SER A 465 18.20 -24.71 -4.98
N VAL A 466 18.72 -23.61 -5.54
CA VAL A 466 17.91 -22.49 -6.04
C VAL A 466 18.18 -22.32 -7.52
N LEU A 467 17.11 -22.30 -8.31
CA LEU A 467 17.17 -22.09 -9.75
C LEU A 467 16.57 -20.72 -10.06
N VAL A 468 17.37 -19.81 -10.61
CA VAL A 468 16.95 -18.44 -10.94
C VAL A 468 16.84 -18.31 -12.45
N GLN A 469 15.64 -18.02 -12.93
CA GLN A 469 15.38 -17.73 -14.33
C GLN A 469 15.44 -16.22 -14.54
N TYR A 470 16.34 -15.79 -15.43
CA TYR A 470 16.65 -14.39 -15.71
C TYR A 470 16.78 -14.15 -17.23
N ASN A 471 16.90 -12.88 -17.63
CA ASN A 471 17.10 -12.45 -19.02
C ASN A 471 16.06 -13.07 -19.98
N LYS A 472 14.78 -12.77 -19.71
CA LYS A 472 13.63 -13.35 -20.42
C LYS A 472 13.63 -13.04 -21.93
N ASP A 473 13.41 -14.07 -22.74
CA ASP A 473 13.03 -13.96 -24.14
C ASP A 473 11.51 -13.86 -24.24
N TRP A 474 11.01 -12.70 -24.66
CA TRP A 474 9.58 -12.42 -24.67
C TRP A 474 8.80 -13.06 -25.82
N LYS A 475 9.47 -13.43 -26.92
CA LYS A 475 8.83 -14.12 -28.07
C LYS A 475 8.63 -15.59 -27.76
N ASN A 476 9.64 -16.23 -27.20
CA ASN A 476 9.62 -17.68 -26.93
C ASN A 476 9.09 -18.01 -25.52
N ASN A 477 9.02 -17.00 -24.63
CA ASN A 477 8.72 -17.16 -23.21
C ASN A 477 9.71 -18.11 -22.53
N ASP A 478 10.99 -17.94 -22.89
CA ASP A 478 12.12 -18.71 -22.38
C ASP A 478 13.03 -17.82 -21.52
N PHE A 479 13.83 -18.45 -20.66
CA PHE A 479 14.75 -17.75 -19.75
C PHE A 479 16.14 -18.36 -19.81
N VAL A 480 17.14 -17.56 -19.51
CA VAL A 480 18.44 -18.08 -19.08
C VAL A 480 18.31 -18.53 -17.63
N THR A 481 18.96 -19.63 -17.28
CA THR A 481 18.85 -20.24 -15.96
C THR A 481 20.20 -20.24 -15.26
N GLU A 482 20.23 -19.70 -14.05
CA GLU A 482 21.35 -19.84 -13.10
C GLU A 482 20.98 -20.82 -11.99
N ILE A 483 21.92 -21.64 -11.52
CA ILE A 483 21.65 -22.67 -10.51
C ILE A 483 22.68 -22.62 -9.40
N ASP A 484 22.25 -22.25 -8.19
CA ASP A 484 23.08 -22.37 -6.99
C ASP A 484 22.86 -23.73 -6.32
N THR A 485 23.91 -24.56 -6.34
CA THR A 485 24.00 -25.88 -5.69
C THR A 485 25.07 -25.91 -4.59
N SER A 486 25.60 -24.76 -4.19
CA SER A 486 26.76 -24.65 -3.29
C SER A 486 26.58 -25.36 -1.95
N GLN A 487 25.35 -25.40 -1.42
CA GLN A 487 24.99 -26.03 -0.15
C GLN A 487 24.28 -27.39 -0.31
N GLU A 488 24.00 -27.84 -1.53
CA GLU A 488 23.10 -28.97 -1.81
C GLU A 488 23.53 -30.27 -1.12
N SER A 489 24.83 -30.59 -1.19
CA SER A 489 25.39 -31.78 -0.55
C SER A 489 25.31 -31.74 0.97
N ALA A 490 25.51 -30.56 1.57
CA ALA A 490 25.44 -30.39 3.03
C ALA A 490 23.99 -30.51 3.53
N ILE A 491 23.06 -29.88 2.81
CA ILE A 491 21.62 -29.90 3.12
C ILE A 491 21.05 -31.31 2.93
N PHE A 492 21.43 -32.01 1.86
CA PHE A 492 21.04 -33.41 1.67
C PHE A 492 21.57 -34.32 2.79
N GLN A 493 22.79 -34.09 3.29
CA GLN A 493 23.31 -34.85 4.43
C GLN A 493 22.50 -34.62 5.71
N LEU A 494 21.93 -33.43 5.91
CA LEU A 494 21.08 -33.11 7.06
C LEU A 494 19.67 -33.67 6.90
N TYR A 495 18.98 -33.37 5.80
CA TYR A 495 17.54 -33.61 5.65
C TYR A 495 17.18 -34.83 4.79
N LYS A 496 18.16 -35.46 4.12
CA LYS A 496 18.00 -36.68 3.30
C LYS A 496 17.04 -36.57 2.10
N ALA A 497 16.71 -35.34 1.69
CA ALA A 497 15.89 -35.08 0.51
C ALA A 497 16.35 -33.81 -0.19
N TYR A 498 16.32 -33.85 -1.52
CA TYR A 498 16.53 -32.69 -2.38
C TYR A 498 15.24 -31.89 -2.50
N ARG A 499 15.36 -30.57 -2.42
CA ARG A 499 14.27 -29.65 -2.70
C ARG A 499 14.80 -28.48 -3.51
N GLU A 500 14.48 -28.52 -4.79
CA GLU A 500 14.78 -27.45 -5.73
C GLU A 500 13.53 -26.58 -5.91
N LYS A 501 13.74 -25.27 -6.04
CA LYS A 501 12.67 -24.34 -6.38
C LYS A 501 13.10 -23.37 -7.48
N PRO A 502 12.35 -23.28 -8.59
CA PRO A 502 12.57 -22.29 -9.62
C PRO A 502 11.96 -20.93 -9.22
N PHE A 503 12.68 -19.86 -9.51
CA PHE A 503 12.26 -18.47 -9.37
C PHE A 503 12.29 -17.79 -10.74
N GLU A 504 11.11 -17.51 -11.28
CA GLU A 504 10.94 -16.67 -12.48
C GLU A 504 11.13 -15.20 -12.11
N THR A 505 12.26 -14.62 -12.51
CA THR A 505 12.61 -13.22 -12.20
C THR A 505 12.64 -12.33 -13.44
N LEU A 506 12.62 -11.03 -13.21
CA LEU A 506 12.77 -9.97 -14.21
C LEU A 506 14.22 -9.46 -14.30
N LEU A 507 15.16 -10.12 -13.62
CA LEU A 507 16.58 -9.76 -13.61
C LEU A 507 17.18 -9.90 -15.01
N VAL A 508 18.14 -9.04 -15.35
CA VAL A 508 18.73 -8.97 -16.70
C VAL A 508 20.11 -9.63 -16.78
N THR A 509 20.90 -9.58 -15.70
CA THR A 509 22.29 -10.02 -15.70
C THR A 509 22.48 -11.31 -14.91
N GLU A 510 23.49 -12.10 -15.30
CA GLU A 510 23.92 -13.31 -14.59
C GLU A 510 24.38 -12.99 -13.17
N ALA A 511 25.17 -11.93 -12.99
CA ALA A 511 25.68 -11.52 -11.68
C ALA A 511 24.56 -11.17 -10.68
N ASP A 512 23.49 -10.53 -11.15
CA ASP A 512 22.34 -10.24 -10.28
C ASP A 512 21.54 -11.52 -9.94
N ALA A 513 21.43 -12.45 -10.90
CA ALA A 513 20.79 -13.76 -10.67
C ALA A 513 21.58 -14.62 -9.69
N GLU A 514 22.91 -14.66 -9.77
CA GLU A 514 23.79 -15.32 -8.80
C GLU A 514 23.60 -14.74 -7.39
N ALA A 515 23.64 -13.40 -7.27
CA ALA A 515 23.45 -12.73 -5.99
C ALA A 515 22.07 -13.01 -5.37
N PHE A 516 21.02 -13.06 -6.19
CA PHE A 516 19.68 -13.46 -5.77
C PHE A 516 19.67 -14.91 -5.29
N ALA A 517 20.22 -15.85 -6.07
CA ALA A 517 20.25 -17.26 -5.73
C ALA A 517 20.93 -17.52 -4.38
N THR A 518 22.11 -16.92 -4.17
CA THR A 518 22.86 -17.02 -2.91
C THR A 518 22.06 -16.47 -1.74
N THR A 519 21.41 -15.31 -1.90
CA THR A 519 20.58 -14.70 -0.85
C THR A 519 19.41 -15.60 -0.44
N ILE A 520 18.76 -16.26 -1.40
CA ILE A 520 17.66 -17.19 -1.14
C ILE A 520 18.16 -18.47 -0.48
N LEU A 521 19.29 -19.02 -0.95
CA LEU A 521 19.86 -20.24 -0.37
C LEU A 521 20.38 -20.03 1.05
N ASP A 522 20.95 -18.85 1.35
CA ASP A 522 21.34 -18.48 2.71
C ASP A 522 20.13 -18.35 3.65
N LEU A 523 18.96 -17.97 3.11
CA LEU A 523 17.72 -17.87 3.88
C LEU A 523 17.05 -19.23 4.10
N ALA A 524 16.95 -20.03 3.04
CA ALA A 524 16.16 -21.24 3.00
C ALA A 524 17.04 -22.51 3.08
N GLY A 525 18.35 -22.40 3.31
CA GLY A 525 19.25 -23.55 3.36
C GLY A 525 19.01 -24.46 4.57
N THR A 526 18.35 -23.93 5.61
CA THR A 526 18.04 -24.65 6.86
C THR A 526 16.57 -24.50 7.23
N ILE A 527 16.04 -25.49 7.95
CA ILE A 527 14.74 -25.38 8.60
C ILE A 527 14.92 -24.52 9.86
N GLU A 528 14.61 -23.24 9.75
CA GLU A 528 14.57 -22.33 10.89
C GLU A 528 13.22 -22.47 11.64
N PRO A 529 13.23 -22.40 12.98
CA PRO A 529 12.00 -22.39 13.76
C PRO A 529 11.20 -21.11 13.49
N ILE A 530 9.89 -21.29 13.31
CA ILE A 530 8.92 -20.21 13.30
C ILE A 530 8.20 -20.22 14.64
N PHE A 531 8.23 -19.08 15.32
CA PHE A 531 7.55 -18.88 16.58
C PHE A 531 6.26 -18.10 16.37
N THR A 532 5.18 -18.56 17.00
CA THR A 532 3.97 -17.77 17.15
C THR A 532 3.85 -17.36 18.61
N ILE A 533 3.79 -16.05 18.86
CA ILE A 533 3.66 -15.49 20.21
C ILE A 533 2.48 -14.56 20.29
N VAL A 534 1.83 -14.54 21.45
CA VAL A 534 0.73 -13.62 21.76
C VAL A 534 1.17 -12.69 22.87
N THR A 535 1.15 -11.39 22.60
CA THR A 535 1.51 -10.34 23.54
C THR A 535 0.33 -9.40 23.78
N LYS A 536 0.45 -8.57 24.81
CA LYS A 536 -0.39 -7.37 24.96
C LYS A 536 0.01 -6.30 23.93
N THR A 537 -0.49 -5.08 24.05
CA THR A 537 -0.30 -4.01 23.05
C THR A 537 1.10 -3.35 23.02
N GLN A 538 2.08 -3.82 23.80
CA GLN A 538 3.44 -3.26 23.81
C GLN A 538 4.07 -3.28 22.41
N ASN A 539 3.79 -4.35 21.65
CA ASN A 539 4.39 -4.61 20.35
C ASN A 539 3.49 -4.22 19.16
N ILE A 540 2.47 -3.38 19.41
CA ILE A 540 1.48 -3.01 18.37
C ILE A 540 2.08 -2.19 17.22
N ASN A 541 3.20 -1.51 17.45
CA ASN A 541 3.90 -0.69 16.46
C ASN A 541 4.86 -1.48 15.58
N LEU A 542 5.06 -2.77 15.85
CA LEU A 542 5.88 -3.59 14.96
C LEU A 542 5.20 -3.70 13.59
N GLU A 543 6.02 -3.70 12.56
CA GLU A 543 5.61 -3.90 11.17
C GLU A 543 6.26 -5.16 10.62
N LEU A 544 5.78 -5.62 9.46
CA LEU A 544 6.44 -6.72 8.75
C LEU A 544 7.89 -6.36 8.39
N GLU A 545 8.74 -7.38 8.35
CA GLU A 545 10.18 -7.29 8.08
C GLU A 545 10.99 -6.49 9.12
N ASP A 546 10.39 -6.13 10.26
CA ASP A 546 11.15 -5.64 11.39
C ASP A 546 11.91 -6.79 12.07
N VAL A 547 13.07 -6.45 12.64
CA VAL A 547 13.90 -7.39 13.42
C VAL A 547 13.67 -7.11 14.90
N VAL A 548 13.50 -8.17 15.69
CA VAL A 548 13.30 -8.09 17.15
C VAL A 548 14.15 -9.12 17.86
N ASP A 549 14.54 -8.82 19.09
CA ASP A 549 15.15 -9.81 19.99
C ASP A 549 14.04 -10.32 20.92
N ALA A 550 13.76 -11.63 20.96
CA ALA A 550 12.64 -12.20 21.72
C ALA A 550 13.10 -13.22 22.77
N GLU A 551 12.64 -13.06 24.02
CA GLU A 551 12.86 -14.01 25.10
C GLU A 551 11.88 -15.19 25.00
N LEU A 552 12.32 -16.27 24.36
CA LEU A 552 11.45 -17.42 24.04
C LEU A 552 11.82 -18.69 24.83
N TYR A 553 12.99 -18.70 25.45
CA TYR A 553 13.54 -19.86 26.15
C TYR A 553 13.83 -19.55 27.62
N ILE A 554 13.91 -20.60 28.44
CA ILE A 554 14.31 -20.53 29.85
C ILE A 554 15.38 -21.59 30.14
N PHE A 555 16.45 -21.17 30.80
CA PHE A 555 17.53 -22.04 31.26
C PHE A 555 17.20 -22.67 32.62
N SER A 556 17.94 -23.72 32.98
CA SER A 556 17.78 -24.41 34.26
C SER A 556 18.06 -23.54 35.49
N ASP A 557 18.83 -22.45 35.33
CA ASP A 557 19.10 -21.46 36.37
C ASP A 557 18.03 -20.35 36.47
N GLY A 558 17.00 -20.41 35.61
CA GLY A 558 15.89 -19.46 35.56
C GLY A 558 16.16 -18.22 34.72
N THR A 559 17.32 -18.11 34.06
CA THR A 559 17.59 -17.02 33.11
C THR A 559 16.86 -17.25 31.78
N TYR A 560 16.54 -16.17 31.07
CA TYR A 560 15.83 -16.24 29.78
C TYR A 560 16.81 -16.27 28.62
N GLY A 561 16.49 -17.12 27.64
CA GLY A 561 17.22 -17.23 26.38
C GLY A 561 16.56 -16.38 25.31
N THR A 562 17.36 -15.50 24.71
CA THR A 562 16.93 -14.53 23.71
C THR A 562 17.37 -14.98 22.31
N VAL A 563 16.45 -14.90 21.36
CA VAL A 563 16.66 -15.23 19.95
C VAL A 563 16.30 -14.02 19.10
N ARG A 564 17.13 -13.72 18.10
CA ARG A 564 16.85 -12.67 17.12
C ARG A 564 15.93 -13.22 16.05
N CYS A 565 14.87 -12.48 15.75
CA CYS A 565 13.83 -12.91 14.83
C CYS A 565 13.42 -11.80 13.84
N GLU A 566 12.99 -12.20 12.64
CA GLU A 566 12.28 -11.38 11.66
C GLU A 566 10.76 -11.52 11.89
N VAL A 567 10.03 -10.40 11.86
CA VAL A 567 8.57 -10.39 11.88
C VAL A 567 8.03 -10.74 10.49
N ILE A 568 7.47 -11.94 10.33
CA ILE A 568 6.90 -12.43 9.06
C ILE A 568 5.36 -12.44 9.05
N GLY A 569 4.75 -12.26 10.23
CA GLY A 569 3.31 -12.12 10.39
C GLY A 569 2.96 -11.28 11.61
N ILE A 570 1.91 -10.48 11.50
CA ILE A 570 1.35 -9.69 12.59
C ILE A 570 -0.17 -9.68 12.51
N GLU A 571 -0.82 -9.90 13.65
CA GLU A 571 -2.26 -9.77 13.82
C GLU A 571 -2.55 -8.88 15.03
N LYS A 572 -3.19 -7.73 14.79
CA LYS A 572 -3.57 -6.77 15.85
C LYS A 572 -5.05 -6.94 16.16
N ASN A 573 -5.36 -7.42 17.36
CA ASN A 573 -6.73 -7.53 17.84
C ASN A 573 -7.05 -6.35 18.76
N LEU A 574 -7.74 -5.35 18.20
CA LEU A 574 -8.09 -4.11 18.89
C LEU A 574 -9.32 -4.21 19.80
N THR A 575 -9.98 -5.37 19.81
CA THR A 575 -11.12 -5.65 20.70
C THR A 575 -10.63 -6.29 22.01
N ASN A 576 -9.69 -7.24 21.91
CA ASN A 576 -9.08 -7.92 23.05
C ASN A 576 -7.78 -7.27 23.53
N TYR A 577 -7.27 -6.29 22.77
CA TYR A 577 -6.01 -5.59 23.03
C TYR A 577 -4.80 -6.53 23.09
N THR A 578 -4.71 -7.42 22.10
CA THR A 578 -3.62 -8.38 21.94
C THR A 578 -2.96 -8.24 20.57
N VAL A 579 -1.68 -8.60 20.50
CA VAL A 579 -0.90 -8.65 19.26
C VAL A 579 -0.31 -10.05 19.13
N THR A 580 -0.68 -10.75 18.08
CA THR A 580 -0.07 -12.03 17.70
C THR A 580 1.03 -11.76 16.68
N LEU A 581 2.22 -12.29 16.94
CA LEU A 581 3.38 -12.15 16.06
C LEU A 581 3.82 -13.53 15.59
N THR A 582 4.08 -13.64 14.28
CA THR A 582 4.76 -14.78 13.67
C THR A 582 6.19 -14.36 13.38
N LEU A 583 7.14 -15.01 14.05
CA LEU A 583 8.54 -14.66 14.10
C LEU A 583 9.39 -15.78 13.50
N ARG A 584 10.24 -15.46 12.52
CA ARG A 584 11.24 -16.39 11.99
C ARG A 584 12.58 -16.15 12.65
N ARG A 585 13.23 -17.20 13.15
CA ARG A 585 14.59 -17.10 13.70
C ARG A 585 15.60 -16.61 12.67
N ILE A 586 16.47 -15.70 13.08
CA ILE A 586 17.67 -15.27 12.35
C ILE A 586 18.92 -15.84 13.02
N SER A 587 19.06 -15.62 14.33
CA SER A 587 20.26 -16.04 15.07
C SER A 587 20.00 -16.07 16.58
N ASP A 588 20.91 -16.69 17.33
CA ASP A 588 20.83 -16.69 18.80
C ASP A 588 21.55 -15.47 19.36
N VAL A 589 20.87 -14.75 20.25
CA VAL A 589 21.47 -13.62 20.99
C VAL A 589 22.14 -14.14 22.25
N THR A 590 21.47 -15.05 22.97
CA THR A 590 22.01 -15.72 24.14
C THR A 590 22.76 -17.00 23.74
N ALA A 591 24.00 -17.14 24.20
CA ALA A 591 24.80 -18.34 23.93
C ALA A 591 24.19 -19.60 24.57
N ASN A 592 24.45 -20.76 23.95
CA ASN A 592 23.99 -22.08 24.39
C ASN A 592 22.46 -22.23 24.46
N ILE A 593 21.73 -21.60 23.54
CA ILE A 593 20.26 -21.71 23.48
C ILE A 593 19.78 -23.16 23.37
N ASP A 594 20.62 -24.05 22.83
CA ASP A 594 20.42 -25.50 22.71
C ASP A 594 20.28 -26.21 24.06
N GLN A 595 20.76 -25.60 25.15
CA GLN A 595 20.63 -26.09 26.52
C GLN A 595 19.39 -25.54 27.24
N ALA A 596 18.70 -24.57 26.64
CA ALA A 596 17.49 -23.97 27.19
C ALA A 596 16.24 -24.74 26.75
N THR A 597 15.17 -24.62 27.51
CA THR A 597 13.86 -25.17 27.14
C THR A 597 12.92 -24.05 26.72
N LEU A 598 12.07 -24.32 25.73
CA LEU A 598 11.03 -23.36 25.34
C LEU A 598 10.16 -23.02 26.56
N ILE A 599 9.81 -21.75 26.73
CA ILE A 599 9.01 -21.27 27.86
C ILE A 599 7.68 -22.03 27.89
N LYS A 600 7.36 -22.60 29.05
CA LYS A 600 6.08 -23.24 29.34
C LYS A 600 5.50 -22.54 30.56
N TRP A 601 4.25 -22.08 30.48
CA TRP A 601 3.56 -21.62 31.69
C TRP A 601 3.40 -22.81 32.64
N GLN A 602 3.97 -22.69 33.84
CA GLN A 602 3.49 -23.47 34.97
C GLN A 602 2.30 -22.70 35.53
N ALA A 603 1.12 -23.32 35.44
CA ALA A 603 -0.11 -22.80 36.06
C ALA A 603 0.03 -22.67 37.58
#